data_AF-A0A7Y3L3Q0-F1
#
_entry.id   AF-A0A7Y3L3Q0-F1
#
_cell.length_a   1.000
_cell.length_b   1.000
_cell.length_c   1.000
_cell.angle_alpha   90.00
_cell.angle_beta   90.00
_cell.angle_gamma   90.00
#
_symmetry.space_group_name_H-M   'P 1'
#
loop_
_entity.id
_entity.type
_entity.pdbx_description
1 polymer ?
#
loop_
_entity_poly.entity_id
_entity_poly.type
_entity_poly.pdbx_seq_one_letter_code
_entity_poly.pdbx_strand_id
1 'polypeptide(L)'
;MREIKKKQTALVLVGAFNPAVYQPWWFEMNKLVGSGTANAAEIKIVHDQVTQFSMGWAEIQVTQNRFTIGTSDESREEALIDLARSTCLLTHDAISAFGINTATHFTVEDDAMLDKIGHSLVPKDYAWKGILKEPKTHTVVVQEAHSDATPGLLSIRIEGSVLYRPGIFVGLNDHFETADKATGKPIASSKAMKLLDEQWPSTMTKSREIVAKLMDTLK
;
A
#
# COMPACT_ATOMS: atom_id res chain seq x y z
N MET A 1 26.15 5.35 -3.05
CA MET A 1 25.72 3.93 -2.91
C MET A 1 24.24 3.98 -2.59
N ARG A 2 23.42 3.45 -3.49
CA ARG A 2 21.96 3.46 -3.36
C ARG A 2 21.54 2.33 -2.44
N GLU A 3 20.72 2.65 -1.46
CA GLU A 3 20.32 1.70 -0.44
C GLU A 3 18.86 1.93 -0.10
N ILE A 4 18.08 0.84 -0.07
CA ILE A 4 16.71 0.88 0.43
C ILE A 4 16.79 1.15 1.93
N LYS A 5 16.18 2.24 2.37
CA LYS A 5 16.17 2.65 3.78
C LYS A 5 14.91 2.27 4.51
N LYS A 6 13.78 2.24 3.80
CA LYS A 6 12.50 1.90 4.37
C LYS A 6 11.58 1.32 3.31
N LYS A 7 10.90 0.24 3.66
CA LYS A 7 9.80 -0.32 2.90
C LYS A 7 8.60 -0.49 3.81
N GLN A 8 7.42 -0.22 3.27
CA GLN A 8 6.15 -0.45 3.93
C GLN A 8 5.20 -1.09 2.94
N THR A 9 4.40 -2.02 3.44
CA THR A 9 3.37 -2.73 2.68
C THR A 9 2.07 -2.61 3.45
N ALA A 10 0.99 -2.24 2.77
CA ALA A 10 -0.32 -2.06 3.38
C ALA A 10 -1.43 -2.59 2.48
N LEU A 11 -2.35 -3.32 3.08
CA LEU A 11 -3.61 -3.72 2.47
C LEU A 11 -4.72 -2.78 2.94
N VAL A 12 -5.53 -2.34 1.99
CA VAL A 12 -6.72 -1.53 2.24
C VAL A 12 -7.91 -2.28 1.69
N LEU A 13 -8.94 -2.47 2.51
CA LEU A 13 -10.22 -3.02 2.11
C LEU A 13 -11.29 -1.94 2.26
N VAL A 14 -12.14 -1.80 1.24
CA VAL A 14 -13.26 -0.86 1.23
C VAL A 14 -14.55 -1.67 1.30
N GLY A 15 -15.44 -1.29 2.20
CA GLY A 15 -16.63 -2.07 2.53
C GLY A 15 -17.46 -1.40 3.59
N ALA A 16 -18.23 -2.18 4.32
CA ALA A 16 -18.96 -1.72 5.52
C ALA A 16 -18.43 -2.50 6.72
N PHE A 17 -17.84 -1.79 7.68
CA PHE A 17 -17.20 -2.38 8.85
C PHE A 17 -17.79 -1.79 10.14
N ASN A 18 -17.73 -2.55 11.23
CA ASN A 18 -18.01 -2.05 12.57
C ASN A 18 -16.69 -1.89 13.36
N PRO A 19 -16.11 -0.68 13.44
CA PRO A 19 -14.80 -0.45 14.06
C PRO A 19 -14.68 -1.00 15.48
N ALA A 20 -15.74 -0.96 16.28
CA ALA A 20 -15.74 -1.41 17.67
C ALA A 20 -15.43 -2.92 17.82
N VAL A 21 -15.62 -3.71 16.76
CA VAL A 21 -15.29 -5.16 16.75
C VAL A 21 -13.77 -5.39 16.68
N TYR A 22 -13.03 -4.56 15.94
CA TYR A 22 -11.62 -4.81 15.61
C TYR A 22 -10.70 -4.29 16.71
N GLN A 23 -10.70 -4.95 17.85
CA GLN A 23 -9.81 -4.63 18.97
C GLN A 23 -8.81 -5.76 19.22
N PRO A 24 -7.62 -5.50 19.80
CA PRO A 24 -6.60 -6.52 20.01
C PRO A 24 -7.11 -7.83 20.66
N TRP A 25 -7.98 -7.71 21.66
CA TRP A 25 -8.58 -8.86 22.35
C TRP A 25 -9.47 -9.71 21.42
N TRP A 26 -10.11 -9.11 20.40
CA TRP A 26 -10.92 -9.84 19.43
C TRP A 26 -10.03 -10.71 18.53
N PHE A 27 -8.88 -10.17 18.10
CA PHE A 27 -7.91 -10.94 17.32
C PHE A 27 -7.34 -12.11 18.14
N GLU A 28 -7.08 -11.90 19.44
CA GLU A 28 -6.68 -12.98 20.35
C GLU A 28 -7.77 -14.04 20.53
N MET A 29 -9.01 -13.62 20.81
CA MET A 29 -10.15 -14.51 21.02
C MET A 29 -10.39 -15.41 19.81
N ASN A 30 -10.16 -14.87 18.61
CA ASN A 30 -10.26 -15.61 17.35
C ASN A 30 -8.97 -16.33 16.94
N LYS A 31 -7.96 -16.36 17.82
CA LYS A 31 -6.67 -17.04 17.63
C LYS A 31 -5.90 -16.55 16.40
N LEU A 32 -6.14 -15.31 15.99
CA LEU A 32 -5.41 -14.66 14.90
C LEU A 32 -4.04 -14.15 15.34
N VAL A 33 -3.93 -13.82 16.63
CA VAL A 33 -2.67 -13.41 17.26
C VAL A 33 -2.54 -14.08 18.64
N GLY A 34 -1.31 -14.23 19.13
CA GLY A 34 -1.07 -14.75 20.47
C GLY A 34 -1.36 -13.72 21.56
N SER A 35 -1.66 -14.20 22.77
CA SER A 35 -1.96 -13.36 23.95
C SER A 35 -0.87 -12.32 24.25
N GLY A 36 0.40 -12.67 24.06
CA GLY A 36 1.51 -11.73 24.24
C GLY A 36 1.43 -10.54 23.28
N THR A 37 1.07 -10.77 22.01
CA THR A 37 0.91 -9.73 20.99
C THR A 37 -0.31 -8.87 21.27
N ALA A 38 -1.44 -9.48 21.64
CA ALA A 38 -2.67 -8.73 21.93
C ALA A 38 -2.54 -7.85 23.18
N ASN A 39 -1.95 -8.36 24.26
CA ASN A 39 -1.75 -7.61 25.50
C ASN A 39 -0.70 -6.49 25.35
N ALA A 40 0.30 -6.69 24.50
CA ALA A 40 1.33 -5.67 24.22
C ALA A 40 0.90 -4.67 23.13
N ALA A 41 -0.32 -4.79 22.58
CA ALA A 41 -0.78 -3.91 21.52
C ALA A 41 -0.93 -2.47 22.03
N GLU A 42 -0.38 -1.51 21.29
CA GLU A 42 -0.51 -0.10 21.58
C GLU A 42 -1.82 0.41 20.97
N ILE A 43 -2.83 0.63 21.82
CA ILE A 43 -4.12 1.17 21.41
C ILE A 43 -4.02 2.69 21.27
N LYS A 44 -4.29 3.21 20.08
CA LYS A 44 -4.32 4.65 19.80
C LYS A 44 -5.72 5.22 19.97
N ILE A 45 -6.74 4.55 19.42
CA ILE A 45 -8.14 4.94 19.55
C ILE A 45 -9.06 3.72 19.44
N VAL A 46 -10.14 3.72 20.21
CA VAL A 46 -11.28 2.80 20.06
C VAL A 46 -12.55 3.63 20.20
N HIS A 47 -13.32 3.71 19.12
CA HIS A 47 -14.56 4.45 19.03
C HIS A 47 -15.46 3.82 17.96
N ASP A 48 -16.78 4.03 18.04
CA ASP A 48 -17.75 3.46 17.10
C ASP A 48 -17.51 3.84 15.62
N GLN A 49 -16.77 4.93 15.39
CA GLN A 49 -16.42 5.41 14.06
C GLN A 49 -15.01 5.00 13.62
N VAL A 50 -14.13 4.69 14.56
CA VAL A 50 -12.72 4.39 14.27
C VAL A 50 -12.07 3.57 15.38
N THR A 51 -11.33 2.54 15.00
CA THR A 51 -10.41 1.82 15.88
C THR A 51 -9.02 1.81 15.24
N GLN A 52 -8.00 2.14 16.01
CA GLN A 52 -6.61 2.12 15.57
C GLN A 52 -5.70 1.61 16.68
N PHE A 53 -4.82 0.67 16.32
CA PHE A 53 -3.83 0.13 17.24
C PHE A 53 -2.64 -0.45 16.48
N SER A 54 -1.53 -0.64 17.20
CA SER A 54 -0.32 -1.30 16.72
C SER A 54 -0.07 -2.58 17.48
N MET A 55 0.34 -3.64 16.79
CA MET A 55 0.80 -4.91 17.38
C MET A 55 2.33 -5.05 17.32
N GLY A 56 3.04 -3.93 17.17
CA GLY A 56 4.49 -3.87 17.00
C GLY A 56 4.96 -4.22 15.59
N TRP A 57 4.41 -5.27 14.98
CA TRP A 57 4.74 -5.69 13.60
C TRP A 57 3.67 -5.28 12.57
N ALA A 58 2.45 -4.99 13.01
CA ALA A 58 1.34 -4.56 12.16
C ALA A 58 0.62 -3.36 12.77
N GLU A 59 0.29 -2.38 11.94
CA GLU A 59 -0.60 -1.26 12.25
C GLU A 59 -1.97 -1.56 11.66
N ILE A 60 -3.02 -1.50 12.47
CA ILE A 60 -4.41 -1.70 12.04
C ILE A 60 -5.17 -0.40 12.28
N GLN A 61 -5.94 0.00 11.27
CA GLN A 61 -6.92 1.07 11.36
C GLN A 61 -8.21 0.63 10.68
N VAL A 62 -9.32 0.70 11.41
CA VAL A 62 -10.64 0.39 10.90
C VAL A 62 -11.55 1.57 11.12
N THR A 63 -12.26 1.95 10.07
CA THR A 63 -13.33 2.96 10.06
C THR A 63 -14.57 2.30 9.47
N GLN A 64 -15.72 2.97 9.52
CA GLN A 64 -16.97 2.41 9.01
C GLN A 64 -16.93 1.97 7.54
N ASN A 65 -16.04 2.56 6.72
CA ASN A 65 -15.95 2.26 5.30
C ASN A 65 -14.61 1.65 4.85
N ARG A 66 -13.67 1.47 5.77
CA ARG A 66 -12.30 1.08 5.43
C ARG A 66 -11.64 0.28 6.54
N PHE A 67 -11.10 -0.88 6.18
CA PHE A 67 -10.15 -1.64 6.99
C PHE A 67 -8.77 -1.47 6.36
N THR A 68 -7.77 -1.06 7.14
CA THR A 68 -6.38 -0.92 6.69
C THR A 68 -5.49 -1.68 7.64
N ILE A 69 -4.61 -2.50 7.09
CA ILE A 69 -3.56 -3.18 7.83
C ILE A 69 -2.24 -3.02 7.09
N GLY A 70 -1.17 -2.65 7.79
CA GLY A 70 0.14 -2.47 7.17
C GLY A 70 1.30 -2.88 8.07
N THR A 71 2.44 -3.16 7.45
CA THR A 71 3.69 -3.49 8.13
C THR A 71 4.87 -2.74 7.49
N SER A 72 5.88 -2.44 8.30
CA SER A 72 7.20 -2.04 7.84
C SER A 72 8.24 -3.14 7.98
N ASP A 73 7.84 -4.32 8.44
CA ASP A 73 8.69 -5.52 8.53
C ASP A 73 8.44 -6.37 7.28
N GLU A 74 9.40 -6.36 6.36
CA GLU A 74 9.29 -7.11 5.10
C GLU A 74 9.16 -8.62 5.32
N SER A 75 9.66 -9.17 6.43
CA SER A 75 9.52 -10.59 6.76
C SER A 75 8.09 -10.98 7.14
N ARG A 76 7.22 -10.00 7.37
CA ARG A 76 5.82 -10.16 7.80
C ARG A 76 4.81 -9.92 6.69
N GLU A 77 5.23 -9.70 5.45
CA GLU A 77 4.32 -9.46 4.32
C GLU A 77 3.31 -10.61 4.13
N GLU A 78 3.75 -11.87 4.24
CA GLU A 78 2.85 -13.04 4.16
C GLU A 78 1.93 -13.17 5.39
N ALA A 79 2.43 -12.82 6.58
CA ALA A 79 1.61 -12.80 7.80
C ALA A 79 0.55 -11.69 7.74
N LEU A 80 0.85 -10.58 7.07
CA LEU A 80 -0.07 -9.45 6.87
C LEU A 80 -1.32 -9.88 6.08
N ILE A 81 -1.11 -10.56 4.93
CA ILE A 81 -2.20 -11.03 4.09
C ILE A 81 -2.99 -12.16 4.76
N ASP A 82 -2.33 -13.08 5.44
CA ASP A 82 -3.00 -14.15 6.18
C ASP A 82 -3.89 -13.61 7.30
N LEU A 83 -3.40 -12.63 8.06
CA LEU A 83 -4.17 -11.97 9.10
C LEU A 83 -5.36 -11.21 8.52
N ALA A 84 -5.17 -10.46 7.43
CA ALA A 84 -6.27 -9.75 6.77
C ALA A 84 -7.35 -10.71 6.25
N ARG A 85 -6.93 -11.79 5.60
CA ARG A 85 -7.81 -12.83 5.07
C ARG A 85 -8.63 -13.46 6.18
N SER A 86 -7.95 -13.93 7.23
CA SER A 86 -8.59 -14.60 8.36
C SER A 86 -9.57 -13.67 9.08
N THR A 87 -9.20 -12.40 9.24
CA THR A 87 -10.09 -11.38 9.81
C THR A 87 -11.38 -11.25 9.00
N CYS A 88 -11.26 -11.07 7.68
CA CYS A 88 -12.43 -10.86 6.81
C CYS A 88 -13.32 -12.09 6.69
N LEU A 89 -12.75 -13.29 6.78
CA LEU A 89 -13.51 -14.54 6.77
C LEU A 89 -14.32 -14.73 8.06
N LEU A 90 -13.83 -14.23 9.20
CA LEU A 90 -14.52 -14.32 10.49
C LEU A 90 -15.59 -13.24 10.68
N THR A 91 -15.34 -12.03 10.18
CA THR A 91 -16.28 -10.90 10.29
C THR A 91 -17.37 -10.93 9.23
N HIS A 92 -17.14 -11.61 8.10
CA HIS A 92 -18.05 -11.69 6.97
C HIS A 92 -18.43 -10.32 6.37
N ASP A 93 -17.59 -9.30 6.53
CA ASP A 93 -17.86 -7.97 6.00
C ASP A 93 -17.97 -7.99 4.47
N ALA A 94 -18.89 -7.20 3.93
CA ALA A 94 -19.04 -7.08 2.49
C ALA A 94 -18.01 -6.11 1.93
N ILE A 95 -17.29 -6.52 0.88
CA ILE A 95 -16.14 -5.80 0.31
C ILE A 95 -16.48 -5.29 -1.10
N SER A 96 -16.35 -3.98 -1.32
CA SER A 96 -16.58 -3.33 -2.61
C SER A 96 -15.31 -3.09 -3.41
N ALA A 97 -14.17 -3.00 -2.74
CA ALA A 97 -12.86 -2.91 -3.38
C ALA A 97 -11.74 -3.26 -2.40
N PHE A 98 -10.55 -3.51 -2.92
CA PHE A 98 -9.33 -3.53 -2.12
C PHE A 98 -8.18 -2.83 -2.84
N GLY A 99 -7.11 -2.55 -2.10
CA GLY A 99 -5.88 -1.97 -2.63
C GLY A 99 -4.66 -2.55 -1.93
N ILE A 100 -3.68 -2.97 -2.73
CA ILE A 100 -2.36 -3.39 -2.25
C ILE A 100 -1.42 -2.20 -2.45
N ASN A 101 -0.86 -1.71 -1.36
CA ASN A 101 -0.01 -0.52 -1.38
C ASN A 101 1.40 -0.87 -0.92
N THR A 102 2.39 -0.35 -1.64
CA THR A 102 3.78 -0.38 -1.18
C THR A 102 4.36 1.03 -1.19
N ALA A 103 5.28 1.27 -0.27
CA ALA A 103 5.99 2.53 -0.12
C ALA A 103 7.46 2.22 0.13
N THR A 104 8.32 2.57 -0.82
CA THR A 104 9.76 2.35 -0.72
C THR A 104 10.50 3.69 -0.73
N HIS A 105 11.40 3.86 0.23
CA HIS A 105 12.35 4.95 0.27
C HIS A 105 13.77 4.42 0.07
N PHE A 106 14.53 5.06 -0.80
CA PHE A 106 15.96 4.78 -0.97
C PHE A 106 16.77 6.07 -1.12
N THR A 107 18.02 6.03 -0.66
CA THR A 107 18.96 7.14 -0.81
C THR A 107 19.63 7.11 -2.17
N VAL A 108 19.98 8.29 -2.67
CA VAL A 108 20.84 8.45 -3.85
C VAL A 108 22.14 9.16 -3.45
N GLU A 109 23.06 9.34 -4.40
CA GLU A 109 24.36 9.95 -4.15
C GLU A 109 24.26 11.43 -3.73
N ASP A 110 23.54 12.23 -4.52
CA ASP A 110 23.46 13.70 -4.37
C ASP A 110 22.19 14.25 -5.05
N ASP A 111 21.98 15.57 -4.92
CA ASP A 111 20.85 16.26 -5.56
C ASP A 111 20.97 16.28 -7.10
N ALA A 112 22.19 16.23 -7.65
CA ALA A 112 22.39 16.14 -9.10
C ALA A 112 21.87 14.81 -9.65
N MET A 113 22.01 13.73 -8.88
CA MET A 113 21.43 12.44 -9.17
C MET A 113 19.90 12.48 -9.15
N LEU A 114 19.28 13.17 -8.19
CA LEU A 114 17.82 13.39 -8.17
C LEU A 114 17.34 14.13 -9.42
N ASP A 115 18.03 15.21 -9.80
CA ASP A 115 17.72 15.99 -10.99
C ASP A 115 17.87 15.14 -12.26
N LYS A 116 18.91 14.30 -12.35
CA LYS A 116 19.11 13.34 -13.46
C LYS A 116 17.94 12.36 -13.56
N ILE A 117 17.48 11.80 -12.43
CA ILE A 117 16.34 10.87 -12.39
C ILE A 117 15.06 11.55 -12.84
N GLY A 118 14.81 12.74 -12.29
CA GLY A 118 13.67 13.56 -12.68
C GLY A 118 13.66 13.89 -14.17
N HIS A 119 14.83 14.16 -14.77
CA HIS A 119 14.96 14.41 -16.20
C HIS A 119 14.74 13.13 -17.03
N SER A 120 15.25 11.98 -16.61
CA SER A 120 15.02 10.71 -17.32
C SER A 120 13.54 10.31 -17.36
N LEU A 121 12.79 10.59 -16.28
CA LEU A 121 11.36 10.29 -16.21
C LEU A 121 10.51 11.33 -16.96
N VAL A 122 10.93 12.60 -16.92
CA VAL A 122 10.23 13.72 -17.56
C VAL A 122 11.27 14.61 -18.25
N PRO A 123 11.61 14.33 -19.52
CA PRO A 123 12.64 15.08 -20.24
C PRO A 123 12.34 16.57 -20.32
N LYS A 124 13.32 17.39 -19.90
CA LYS A 124 13.11 18.85 -19.80
C LYS A 124 13.31 19.59 -21.13
N ASP A 125 14.03 18.98 -22.06
CA ASP A 125 14.46 19.65 -23.28
C ASP A 125 13.35 19.85 -24.31
N TYR A 126 12.32 19.00 -24.29
CA TYR A 126 11.27 19.02 -25.31
C TYR A 126 10.21 20.09 -25.04
N ALA A 127 9.54 20.04 -23.89
CA ALA A 127 8.37 20.87 -23.62
C ALA A 127 8.67 22.16 -22.84
N TRP A 128 9.83 22.27 -22.18
CA TRP A 128 10.06 23.31 -21.17
C TRP A 128 11.17 24.30 -21.55
N LYS A 129 12.00 23.94 -22.53
CA LYS A 129 13.13 24.75 -22.97
C LYS A 129 12.67 26.11 -23.46
N GLY A 130 13.23 27.17 -22.89
CA GLY A 130 12.89 28.57 -23.23
C GLY A 130 11.61 29.10 -22.57
N ILE A 131 10.85 28.25 -21.88
CA ILE A 131 9.64 28.65 -21.12
C ILE A 131 9.96 28.73 -19.64
N LEU A 132 10.61 27.70 -19.10
CA LEU A 132 10.97 27.60 -17.69
C LEU A 132 12.48 27.76 -17.49
N LYS A 133 12.86 28.46 -16.42
CA LYS A 133 14.25 28.53 -15.95
C LYS A 133 14.48 27.42 -14.94
N GLU A 134 15.48 26.57 -15.20
CA GLU A 134 15.89 25.46 -14.29
C GLU A 134 14.72 24.57 -13.82
N PRO A 135 13.90 24.01 -14.72
CA PRO A 135 12.74 23.21 -14.32
C PRO A 135 13.16 21.90 -13.66
N LYS A 136 12.63 21.64 -12.47
CA LYS A 136 12.82 20.38 -11.72
C LYS A 136 11.57 19.50 -11.76
N THR A 137 11.75 18.19 -11.65
CA THR A 137 10.63 17.26 -11.45
C THR A 137 10.30 17.20 -9.96
N HIS A 138 9.05 17.47 -9.60
CA HIS A 138 8.59 17.32 -8.22
C HIS A 138 8.05 15.90 -7.97
N THR A 139 6.99 15.54 -8.70
CA THR A 139 6.32 14.25 -8.60
C THR A 139 5.99 13.74 -10.00
N VAL A 140 6.17 12.45 -10.23
CA VAL A 140 5.73 11.72 -11.43
C VAL A 140 4.69 10.71 -11.00
N VAL A 141 3.57 10.67 -11.70
CA VAL A 141 2.54 9.66 -11.51
C VAL A 141 2.34 8.91 -12.82
N VAL A 142 2.47 7.59 -12.77
CA VAL A 142 2.22 6.68 -13.90
C VAL A 142 1.05 5.79 -13.54
N GLN A 143 0.10 5.62 -14.46
CA GLN A 143 -1.12 4.86 -14.22
C GLN A 143 -1.33 3.81 -15.31
N GLU A 144 -1.82 2.65 -14.90
CA GLU A 144 -2.21 1.53 -15.76
C GLU A 144 -3.60 1.08 -15.31
N ALA A 145 -4.58 1.17 -16.21
CA ALA A 145 -5.91 0.60 -15.95
C ALA A 145 -5.83 -0.93 -16.05
N HIS A 146 -6.48 -1.63 -15.13
CA HIS A 146 -6.57 -3.08 -15.22
C HIS A 146 -7.57 -3.53 -16.28
N SER A 147 -7.50 -4.80 -16.64
CA SER A 147 -8.43 -5.41 -17.60
C SER A 147 -9.87 -5.41 -17.11
N ASP A 148 -10.84 -5.51 -18.03
CA ASP A 148 -12.25 -5.64 -17.68
C ASP A 148 -12.55 -6.87 -16.80
N ALA A 149 -11.74 -7.93 -16.86
CA ALA A 149 -11.94 -9.11 -16.02
C ALA A 149 -11.65 -8.83 -14.53
N THR A 150 -10.77 -7.86 -14.25
CA THR A 150 -10.32 -7.46 -12.92
C THR A 150 -10.24 -5.93 -12.85
N PRO A 151 -11.36 -5.20 -12.87
CA PRO A 151 -11.34 -3.75 -12.99
C PRO A 151 -10.59 -3.08 -11.85
N GLY A 152 -9.98 -1.94 -12.13
CA GLY A 152 -9.23 -1.19 -11.15
C GLY A 152 -8.11 -0.37 -11.80
N LEU A 153 -7.20 0.12 -10.97
CA LEU A 153 -6.17 1.05 -11.37
C LEU A 153 -4.89 0.82 -10.59
N LEU A 154 -3.81 0.55 -11.31
CA LEU A 154 -2.47 0.65 -10.77
C LEU A 154 -1.98 2.10 -10.90
N SER A 155 -1.52 2.68 -9.80
CA SER A 155 -0.93 4.02 -9.76
C SER A 155 0.43 3.98 -9.07
N ILE A 156 1.47 4.44 -9.78
CA ILE A 156 2.84 4.52 -9.29
C ILE A 156 3.22 5.99 -9.15
N ARG A 157 3.61 6.41 -7.96
CA ARG A 157 4.07 7.76 -7.63
C ARG A 157 5.56 7.74 -7.33
N ILE A 158 6.33 8.59 -8.01
CA ILE A 158 7.77 8.77 -7.81
C ILE A 158 8.02 10.24 -7.47
N GLU A 159 8.67 10.51 -6.34
CA GLU A 159 9.00 11.88 -5.91
C GLU A 159 10.22 11.90 -4.97
N GLY A 160 10.68 13.09 -4.60
CA GLY A 160 11.73 13.23 -3.60
C GLY A 160 11.29 12.68 -2.24
N SER A 161 12.15 11.87 -1.62
CA SER A 161 11.89 11.35 -0.27
C SER A 161 11.93 12.47 0.76
N VAL A 162 10.85 12.61 1.53
CA VAL A 162 10.80 13.54 2.67
C VAL A 162 11.55 13.04 3.90
N LEU A 163 11.80 11.72 3.97
CA LEU A 163 12.43 11.06 5.12
C LEU A 163 13.95 10.94 4.99
N TYR A 164 14.45 10.83 3.76
CA TYR A 164 15.86 10.57 3.48
C TYR A 164 16.33 11.51 2.38
N ARG A 165 17.31 12.37 2.68
CA ARG A 165 17.85 13.35 1.73
C ARG A 165 19.36 13.16 1.56
N PRO A 166 19.87 13.12 0.33
CA PRO A 166 19.14 13.03 -0.94
C PRO A 166 18.49 11.64 -1.10
N GLY A 167 17.25 11.57 -1.57
CA GLY A 167 16.54 10.29 -1.69
C GLY A 167 15.23 10.37 -2.47
N ILE A 168 14.71 9.19 -2.81
CA ILE A 168 13.50 9.01 -3.61
C ILE A 168 12.47 8.19 -2.83
N PHE A 169 11.22 8.59 -2.98
CA PHE A 169 10.04 7.83 -2.61
C PHE A 169 9.41 7.22 -3.85
N VAL A 170 9.10 5.93 -3.78
CA VAL A 170 8.28 5.22 -4.75
C VAL A 170 7.07 4.64 -4.02
N GLY A 171 5.89 5.17 -4.32
CA GLY A 171 4.62 4.67 -3.85
C GLY A 171 3.91 3.90 -4.96
N LEU A 172 3.39 2.72 -4.65
CA LEU A 172 2.53 1.95 -5.53
C LEU A 172 1.19 1.74 -4.84
N ASN A 173 0.11 2.02 -5.56
CA ASN A 173 -1.25 1.70 -5.16
C ASN A 173 -1.87 0.85 -6.28
N ASP A 174 -2.08 -0.43 -5.99
CA ASP A 174 -2.73 -1.37 -6.89
C ASP A 174 -4.17 -1.59 -6.43
N HIS A 175 -5.10 -0.86 -7.04
CA HIS A 175 -6.51 -0.86 -6.67
C HIS A 175 -7.31 -1.84 -7.52
N PHE A 176 -8.17 -2.62 -6.87
CA PHE A 176 -9.08 -3.57 -7.50
C PHE A 176 -10.52 -3.33 -7.05
N GLU A 177 -11.40 -3.16 -8.02
CA GLU A 177 -12.85 -3.12 -7.80
C GLU A 177 -13.38 -4.54 -7.67
N THR A 178 -14.17 -4.79 -6.62
CA THR A 178 -14.78 -6.10 -6.37
C THR A 178 -16.30 -6.07 -6.38
N ALA A 179 -16.89 -4.88 -6.39
CA ALA A 179 -18.33 -4.72 -6.45
C ALA A 179 -18.92 -5.42 -7.69
N ASP A 180 -20.11 -5.99 -7.52
CA ASP A 180 -20.82 -6.63 -8.61
C ASP A 180 -21.14 -5.61 -9.71
N LYS A 181 -20.71 -5.88 -10.95
CA LYS A 181 -20.82 -4.92 -12.05
C LYS A 181 -22.25 -4.53 -12.40
N ALA A 182 -23.21 -5.42 -12.18
CA ALA A 182 -24.61 -5.18 -12.54
C ALA A 182 -25.33 -4.35 -11.47
N THR A 183 -24.99 -4.57 -10.20
CA THR A 183 -25.70 -3.99 -9.05
C THR A 183 -24.91 -2.90 -8.32
N GLY A 184 -23.61 -2.77 -8.56
CA GLY A 184 -22.69 -1.90 -7.83
C GLY A 184 -22.50 -2.29 -6.36
N LYS A 185 -23.01 -3.45 -5.94
CA LYS A 185 -23.02 -3.84 -4.53
C LYS A 185 -21.71 -4.53 -4.11
N PRO A 186 -21.27 -4.35 -2.85
CA PRO A 186 -20.17 -5.11 -2.29
C PRO A 186 -20.41 -6.63 -2.39
N ILE A 187 -19.34 -7.40 -2.53
CA ILE A 187 -19.39 -8.87 -2.58
C ILE A 187 -19.00 -9.49 -1.24
N ALA A 188 -19.24 -10.79 -1.09
CA ALA A 188 -18.81 -11.54 0.09
C ALA A 188 -17.28 -11.49 0.28
N SER A 189 -16.83 -11.34 1.53
CA SER A 189 -15.42 -11.29 1.88
C SER A 189 -14.62 -12.46 1.30
N SER A 190 -15.16 -13.69 1.33
CA SER A 190 -14.50 -14.88 0.80
C SER A 190 -14.14 -14.76 -0.69
N LYS A 191 -15.00 -14.15 -1.50
CA LYS A 191 -14.74 -13.94 -2.93
C LYS A 191 -13.72 -12.83 -3.15
N ALA A 192 -13.78 -11.75 -2.37
CA ALA A 192 -12.79 -10.67 -2.42
C ALA A 192 -11.40 -11.16 -2.00
N MET A 193 -11.31 -11.96 -0.94
CA MET A 193 -10.04 -12.52 -0.45
C MET A 193 -9.41 -13.48 -1.44
N LYS A 194 -10.21 -14.29 -2.15
CA LYS A 194 -9.68 -15.12 -3.24
C LYS A 194 -9.00 -14.28 -4.33
N LEU A 195 -9.63 -13.17 -4.74
CA LEU A 195 -9.04 -12.28 -5.73
C LEU A 195 -7.76 -11.61 -5.18
N LEU A 196 -7.77 -11.17 -3.92
CA LEU A 196 -6.59 -10.63 -3.26
C LEU A 196 -5.41 -11.63 -3.32
N ASP A 197 -5.65 -12.90 -3.03
CA ASP A 197 -4.63 -13.95 -3.05
C ASP A 197 -4.03 -14.16 -4.45
N GLU A 198 -4.86 -14.05 -5.48
CA GLU A 198 -4.44 -14.15 -6.88
C GLU A 198 -3.58 -12.93 -7.31
N GLN A 199 -3.92 -11.73 -6.82
CA GLN A 199 -3.26 -10.48 -7.24
C GLN A 199 -2.02 -10.12 -6.40
N TRP A 200 -1.93 -10.62 -5.17
CA TRP A 200 -0.85 -10.28 -4.23
C TRP A 200 0.56 -10.56 -4.77
N PRO A 201 0.88 -11.78 -5.26
CA PRO A 201 2.24 -12.08 -5.73
C PRO A 201 2.65 -11.22 -6.92
N SER A 202 1.70 -10.94 -7.82
CA SER A 202 1.91 -10.10 -9.00
C SER A 202 2.23 -8.66 -8.61
N THR A 203 1.43 -8.09 -7.70
CA THR A 203 1.63 -6.72 -7.20
C THR A 203 2.97 -6.57 -6.50
N MET A 204 3.31 -7.50 -5.60
CA MET A 204 4.56 -7.46 -4.84
C MET A 204 5.78 -7.65 -5.75
N THR A 205 5.67 -8.46 -6.80
CA THR A 205 6.73 -8.61 -7.81
C THR A 205 6.90 -7.35 -8.64
N LYS A 206 5.80 -6.79 -9.16
CA LYS A 206 5.81 -5.54 -9.93
C LYS A 206 6.42 -4.39 -9.12
N SER A 207 6.05 -4.26 -7.85
CA SER A 207 6.64 -3.27 -6.94
C SER A 207 8.17 -3.42 -6.83
N ARG A 208 8.69 -4.63 -6.65
CA ARG A 208 10.13 -4.88 -6.56
C ARG A 208 10.84 -4.57 -7.87
N GLU A 209 10.26 -4.97 -8.99
CA GLU A 209 10.83 -4.72 -10.32
C GLU A 209 10.90 -3.22 -10.66
N ILE A 210 9.86 -2.44 -10.31
CA ILE A 210 9.87 -0.99 -10.52
C ILE A 210 10.99 -0.34 -9.71
N VAL A 211 11.09 -0.66 -8.43
CA VAL A 211 12.16 -0.12 -7.56
C VAL A 211 13.53 -0.53 -8.08
N ALA A 212 13.72 -1.80 -8.40
CA ALA A 212 14.98 -2.30 -8.95
C ALA A 212 15.37 -1.61 -10.25
N LYS A 213 14.43 -1.49 -11.20
CA LYS A 213 14.65 -0.75 -12.46
C LYS A 213 15.00 0.70 -12.21
N LEU A 214 14.31 1.38 -11.29
CA LEU A 214 14.66 2.78 -10.95
C LEU A 214 16.06 2.86 -10.35
N MET A 215 16.45 1.92 -9.48
CA MET A 215 17.80 1.88 -8.93
C MET A 215 18.87 1.55 -9.99
N ASP A 216 18.53 0.76 -11.02
CA ASP A 216 19.44 0.29 -12.08
C ASP A 216 19.55 1.20 -13.31
N THR A 217 18.46 1.86 -13.74
CA THR A 217 18.34 2.71 -14.97
C THR A 217 19.24 3.95 -14.95
N LEU A 218 20.15 4.00 -13.98
CA LEU A 218 20.86 5.16 -13.51
C LEU A 218 22.34 4.86 -13.28
N LYS A 219 22.81 3.70 -13.76
CA LYS A 219 24.23 3.43 -13.96
C LYS A 219 24.79 4.30 -15.08
#